data_AF-A0A225D4D8-F1
#
_entry.id   AF-A0A225D4D8-F1
#
_cell.length_a   1.000
_cell.length_b   1.000
_cell.length_c   1.000
_cell.angle_alpha   90.00
_cell.angle_beta   90.00
_cell.angle_gamma   90.00
#
_symmetry.space_group_name_H-M   'P 1'
#
loop_
_entity.id
_entity.type
_entity.pdbx_description
1 polymer ?
#
loop_
_entity_poly.entity_id
_entity_poly.type
_entity_poly.pdbx_seq_one_letter_code
_entity_poly.pdbx_strand_id
1 'polypeptide(L)'
;MREEYSAWGWADPLLELTWYDHPEPRPFPSGKQLSQLLVLRHRDRGFYFEFNDYIGRVSGGWLVAIDPAGDRSEWVSNMSHGEEAFFLAACFLPQTASERVVADFMVGGNLSPETEWVSFGPLCPRRDYPSE
;
A
#
# COMPACT_ATOMS: atom_id res chain seq x y z
N MET A 1 -4.16 -4.89 16.58
CA MET A 1 -3.13 -4.07 15.93
C MET A 1 -1.83 -4.85 16.06
N ARG A 2 -1.11 -5.19 14.98
CA ARG A 2 0.24 -5.78 15.16
C ARG A 2 1.11 -4.74 15.86
N GLU A 3 1.89 -5.15 16.87
CA GLU A 3 2.86 -4.27 17.56
C GLU A 3 3.86 -3.61 16.59
N GLU A 4 4.08 -4.24 15.43
CA GLU A 4 4.92 -3.74 14.34
C GLU A 4 4.44 -2.36 13.81
N TYR A 5 3.13 -2.09 13.75
CA TYR A 5 2.62 -0.85 13.16
C TYR A 5 2.64 0.36 14.12
N SER A 6 2.85 0.14 15.41
CA SER A 6 3.06 1.21 16.40
C SER A 6 4.36 2.00 16.17
N ALA A 7 5.28 1.44 15.38
CA ALA A 7 6.61 2.01 15.15
C ALA A 7 6.67 3.01 13.99
N TRP A 8 5.59 3.27 13.25
CA TRP A 8 5.57 4.30 12.20
C TRP A 8 5.62 5.71 12.84
N GLY A 9 6.80 6.10 13.31
CA GLY A 9 7.03 7.23 14.21
C GLY A 9 7.79 8.40 13.58
N TRP A 10 7.14 9.58 13.68
CA TRP A 10 7.66 10.92 13.99
C TRP A 10 8.67 11.68 13.13
N ALA A 11 9.39 11.10 12.17
CA ALA A 11 10.50 11.82 11.51
C ALA A 11 10.38 12.04 9.97
N ASP A 12 9.18 12.19 9.44
CA ASP A 12 8.79 12.93 8.21
C ASP A 12 7.25 12.86 8.17
N PRO A 13 6.46 13.82 7.63
CA PRO A 13 5.04 13.84 7.88
C PRO A 13 4.35 12.79 7.00
N LEU A 14 4.42 11.54 7.43
CA LEU A 14 3.27 10.65 7.36
C LEU A 14 2.12 11.40 8.01
N LEU A 15 1.31 12.03 7.17
CA LEU A 15 0.20 12.84 7.61
C LEU A 15 -0.91 11.94 8.16
N GLU A 16 -1.03 10.75 7.59
CA GLU A 16 -2.13 9.84 7.88
C GLU A 16 -1.74 8.40 7.53
N LEU A 17 -2.00 7.49 8.47
CA LEU A 17 -2.07 6.06 8.24
C LEU A 17 -3.53 5.65 8.42
N THR A 18 -4.13 5.13 7.35
CA THR A 18 -5.55 4.76 7.32
C THR A 18 -5.70 3.31 6.89
N TRP A 19 -6.63 2.62 7.54
CA TRP A 19 -6.93 1.21 7.29
C TRP A 19 -8.39 1.07 6.89
N TYR A 20 -8.64 0.44 5.75
CA TYR A 20 -9.98 0.09 5.32
C TYR A 20 -10.14 -1.43 5.33
N ASP A 21 -11.13 -1.91 6.08
CA ASP A 21 -11.60 -3.29 5.97
C ASP A 21 -12.60 -3.41 4.82
N HIS A 22 -12.77 -4.63 4.30
CA HIS A 22 -13.71 -4.90 3.22
C HIS A 22 -15.12 -4.38 3.58
N PRO A 23 -15.79 -3.61 2.70
CA PRO A 23 -17.08 -2.97 3.00
C PRO A 23 -18.21 -3.96 3.32
N GLU A 24 -18.23 -5.13 2.67
CA GLU A 24 -19.14 -6.24 3.01
C GLU A 24 -18.40 -7.57 3.24
N PRO A 25 -18.51 -8.22 4.40
CA PRO A 25 -17.85 -9.51 4.61
C PRO A 25 -18.44 -10.58 3.68
N ARG A 26 -17.69 -11.03 2.67
CA ARG A 26 -18.18 -12.08 1.76
C ARG A 26 -18.09 -13.45 2.47
N PRO A 27 -19.15 -14.27 2.43
CA PRO A 27 -19.10 -15.61 2.99
C PRO A 27 -18.09 -16.48 2.23
N PHE A 28 -17.21 -17.17 2.96
CA PHE A 28 -16.21 -18.07 2.40
C PHE A 28 -16.22 -19.42 3.14
N PRO A 29 -15.83 -20.55 2.50
CA PRO A 29 -15.87 -21.88 3.12
C PRO A 29 -15.15 -22.04 4.48
N SER A 30 -14.15 -21.19 4.77
CA SER A 30 -13.39 -21.20 6.04
C SER A 30 -13.64 -19.99 6.94
N GLY A 31 -14.58 -19.09 6.60
CA GLY A 31 -14.83 -17.88 7.38
C GLY A 31 -15.35 -16.69 6.55
N LYS A 32 -15.11 -15.47 7.04
CA LYS A 32 -15.41 -14.23 6.31
C LYS A 32 -14.21 -13.84 5.45
N GLN A 33 -14.45 -13.42 4.21
CA GLN A 33 -13.44 -12.75 3.40
C GLN A 33 -13.13 -11.39 4.01
N LEU A 34 -11.84 -11.13 4.24
CA LEU A 34 -11.31 -9.85 4.72
C LEU A 34 -10.27 -9.39 3.70
N SER A 35 -10.71 -8.60 2.73
CA SER A 35 -9.76 -7.79 1.96
C SER A 35 -9.48 -6.52 2.76
N GLN A 36 -8.24 -6.06 2.73
CA GLN A 36 -7.79 -4.90 3.50
C GLN A 36 -6.99 -3.97 2.60
N LEU A 37 -7.20 -2.67 2.78
CA LEU A 37 -6.46 -1.63 2.10
C LEU A 37 -5.78 -0.75 3.15
N LEU A 38 -4.46 -0.80 3.17
CA LEU A 38 -3.58 0.10 3.91
C LEU A 38 -3.33 1.33 3.05
N VAL A 39 -3.40 2.51 3.66
CA VAL A 39 -3.10 3.79 3.01
C VAL A 39 -2.12 4.58 3.84
N LEU A 40 -1.02 5.02 3.21
CA LEU A 40 -0.04 5.92 3.79
C LEU A 40 -0.01 7.20 2.98
N ARG A 41 -0.34 8.32 3.62
CA ARG A 41 -0.31 9.65 2.99
C ARG A 41 0.99 10.37 3.30
N HIS A 42 1.71 10.74 2.25
CA HIS A 42 2.88 11.61 2.30
C HIS A 42 2.52 13.01 1.79
N ARG A 43 2.93 14.06 2.51
CA ARG A 43 2.59 15.45 2.19
C ARG A 43 2.94 15.85 0.75
N ASP A 44 4.17 15.58 0.35
CA ASP A 44 4.73 16.10 -0.92
C ASP A 44 4.83 15.06 -2.03
N ARG A 45 4.51 13.80 -1.73
CA ARG A 45 4.79 12.66 -2.63
C ARG A 45 3.54 11.89 -3.04
N GLY A 46 2.42 12.09 -2.34
CA GLY A 46 1.16 11.43 -2.65
C GLY A 46 0.86 10.28 -1.69
N PHE A 47 0.35 9.18 -2.21
CA PHE A 47 -0.23 8.11 -1.40
C PHE A 47 0.33 6.75 -1.79
N TYR A 48 0.71 6.00 -0.77
CA TYR A 48 1.15 4.62 -0.91
C TYR A 48 0.05 3.67 -0.42
N PHE A 49 -0.14 2.58 -1.15
CA PHE A 49 -1.21 1.61 -0.87
C PHE A 49 -0.67 0.19 -0.78
N GLU A 50 -1.15 -0.55 0.22
CA GLU A 50 -1.00 -2.00 0.27
C GLU A 50 -2.37 -2.66 0.33
N PHE A 51 -2.58 -3.67 -0.52
CA PHE A 51 -3.81 -4.44 -0.54
C PHE A 51 -3.52 -5.88 -0.16
N ASN A 52 -4.32 -6.45 0.74
CA ASN A 52 -4.27 -7.86 1.08
C ASN A 52 -5.63 -8.51 0.82
N ASP A 53 -5.64 -9.64 0.11
CA ASP A 53 -6.81 -10.51 0.00
C ASP A 53 -6.45 -11.89 0.55
N TYR A 54 -6.95 -12.17 1.76
CA TYR A 54 -6.56 -13.31 2.59
C TYR A 54 -6.89 -14.69 1.99
N ILE A 55 -7.57 -14.74 0.84
CA ILE A 55 -8.31 -15.93 0.37
C ILE A 55 -7.79 -16.49 -0.97
N GLY A 56 -6.63 -16.05 -1.45
CA GLY A 56 -5.87 -16.85 -2.41
C GLY A 56 -6.07 -16.51 -3.88
N ARG A 57 -6.29 -15.23 -4.21
CA ARG A 57 -5.90 -14.71 -5.55
C ARG A 57 -4.43 -14.35 -5.63
N VAL A 58 -3.80 -14.05 -4.48
CA VAL A 58 -2.37 -13.77 -4.37
C VAL A 58 -1.80 -14.81 -3.42
N SER A 59 -1.25 -15.89 -3.99
CA SER A 59 -0.52 -16.88 -3.21
C SER A 59 0.75 -16.24 -2.65
N GLY A 60 0.66 -15.66 -1.45
CA GLY A 60 1.81 -15.34 -0.61
C GLY A 60 2.21 -13.87 -0.42
N GLY A 61 1.32 -12.88 -0.56
CA GLY A 61 1.73 -11.53 -0.16
C GLY A 61 0.73 -10.41 -0.39
N TRP A 62 0.98 -9.30 0.30
CA TRP A 62 0.41 -8.00 0.03
C TRP A 62 0.71 -7.58 -1.42
N LEU A 63 -0.21 -6.85 -2.03
CA LEU A 63 -0.02 -6.14 -3.29
C LEU A 63 0.27 -4.67 -3.00
N VAL A 64 1.06 -4.05 -3.86
CA VAL A 64 1.36 -2.61 -3.83
C VAL A 64 0.83 -1.97 -5.09
N ALA A 65 0.27 -0.78 -4.95
CA ALA A 65 -0.12 0.05 -6.06
C ALA A 65 1.10 0.68 -6.75
N ILE A 66 1.13 0.65 -8.07
CA ILE A 66 2.11 1.32 -8.91
C ILE A 66 1.40 2.30 -9.83
N ASP A 67 1.92 3.52 -9.91
CA ASP A 67 1.57 4.47 -10.95
C ASP A 67 2.12 3.94 -12.29
N PRO A 68 1.27 3.56 -13.26
CA PRO A 68 1.73 3.08 -14.55
C PRO A 68 2.50 4.15 -15.34
N ALA A 69 2.35 5.44 -15.02
CA ALA A 69 3.11 6.54 -15.59
C ALA A 69 4.31 6.97 -14.74
N GLY A 70 4.48 6.39 -13.55
CA GLY A 70 5.54 6.73 -12.60
C GLY A 70 6.91 6.17 -12.97
N ASP A 71 7.97 6.86 -12.54
CA ASP A 71 9.34 6.41 -12.74
C ASP A 71 9.68 5.20 -11.84
N ARG A 72 10.15 4.11 -12.46
CA ARG A 72 10.56 2.87 -11.78
C ARG A 72 12.08 2.72 -11.62
N SER A 73 12.84 3.74 -11.99
CA SER A 73 14.28 3.80 -11.76
C SER A 73 14.63 4.55 -10.46
N GLU A 74 13.73 5.42 -9.99
CA GLU A 74 13.96 6.25 -8.82
C GLU A 74 13.46 5.60 -7.54
N TRP A 75 14.30 5.66 -6.50
CA TRP A 75 13.94 5.28 -5.14
C TRP A 75 13.96 6.51 -4.24
N VAL A 76 12.92 6.64 -3.43
CA VAL A 76 12.75 7.75 -2.49
C VAL A 76 12.84 7.23 -1.06
N SER A 77 13.59 7.94 -0.22
CA SER A 77 13.69 7.58 1.20
C SER A 77 12.52 8.12 1.98
N ASN A 78 11.92 7.31 2.84
CA ASN A 78 10.79 7.66 3.69
C ASN A 78 10.91 6.93 5.03
N MET A 79 10.41 7.52 6.09
CA MET A 79 10.40 6.87 7.39
C MET A 79 9.36 5.74 7.43
N SER A 80 9.80 4.55 7.82
CA SER A 80 8.98 3.37 8.03
C SER A 80 9.44 2.64 9.29
N HIS A 81 8.52 2.37 10.22
CA HIS A 81 8.85 1.68 11.48
C HIS A 81 9.96 2.35 12.32
N GLY A 82 10.10 3.68 12.23
CA GLY A 82 11.06 4.45 13.02
C GLY A 82 12.47 4.44 12.42
N GLU A 83 12.63 3.87 11.23
CA GLU A 83 13.86 3.85 10.46
C GLU A 83 13.64 4.43 9.06
N GLU A 84 14.70 4.90 8.43
CA GLU A 84 14.65 5.29 7.02
C GLU A 84 14.54 4.03 6.15
N ALA A 85 13.61 4.04 5.21
CA ALA A 85 13.44 2.99 4.23
C ALA A 85 13.26 3.59 2.82
N PHE A 86 13.71 2.87 1.81
CA PHE A 86 13.66 3.29 0.42
C PHE A 86 12.49 2.62 -0.27
N PHE A 87 11.61 3.43 -0.84
CA PHE A 87 10.43 3.03 -1.59
C PHE A 87 10.65 3.39 -3.05
N LEU A 88 10.13 2.57 -3.96
CA LEU A 88 10.12 2.94 -5.37
C LEU A 88 9.23 4.18 -5.56
N ALA A 89 9.70 5.20 -6.29
CA ALA A 89 8.96 6.44 -6.49
C ALA A 89 7.57 6.19 -7.10
N ALA A 90 7.48 5.29 -8.08
CA ALA A 90 6.22 4.88 -8.71
C ALA A 90 5.20 4.26 -7.75
N CYS A 91 5.56 3.87 -6.51
CA CYS A 91 4.60 3.38 -5.52
C CYS A 91 3.78 4.52 -4.86
N PHE A 92 4.13 5.78 -5.09
CA PHE A 92 3.39 6.92 -4.57
C PHE A 92 2.47 7.50 -5.64
N LEU A 93 1.17 7.21 -5.51
CA LEU A 93 0.15 7.69 -6.42
C LEU A 93 -0.17 9.17 -6.18
N PRO A 94 -0.45 9.96 -7.24
CA PRO A 94 -0.97 11.31 -7.10
C PRO A 94 -2.41 11.28 -6.54
N GLN A 95 -2.81 12.36 -5.86
CA GLN A 95 -4.09 12.45 -5.14
C GLN A 95 -5.30 11.97 -5.95
N THR A 96 -5.43 12.37 -7.22
CA THR A 96 -6.57 11.97 -8.05
C THR A 96 -6.64 10.45 -8.28
N ALA A 97 -5.51 9.78 -8.46
CA ALA A 97 -5.47 8.32 -8.57
C ALA A 97 -5.77 7.66 -7.21
N SER A 98 -5.28 8.25 -6.12
CA SER A 98 -5.50 7.78 -4.75
C SER A 98 -6.96 7.80 -4.34
N GLU A 99 -7.67 8.89 -4.64
CA GLU A 99 -9.11 9.02 -4.38
C GLU A 99 -9.92 7.94 -5.11
N ARG A 100 -9.50 7.61 -6.34
CA ARG A 100 -10.11 6.53 -7.12
C ARG A 100 -9.87 5.16 -6.51
N VAL A 101 -8.64 4.87 -6.08
CA VAL A 101 -8.28 3.62 -5.40
C VAL A 101 -9.14 3.38 -4.15
N VAL A 102 -9.28 4.41 -3.30
CA VAL A 102 -10.11 4.32 -2.10
C VAL A 102 -11.59 4.13 -2.48
N ALA A 103 -12.10 4.88 -3.46
CA ALA A 103 -13.49 4.75 -3.89
C ALA A 103 -13.81 3.35 -4.41
N ASP A 104 -12.95 2.78 -5.27
CA ASP A 104 -13.14 1.44 -5.85
C ASP A 104 -13.12 0.36 -4.76
N PHE A 105 -12.21 0.48 -3.78
CA PHE A 105 -12.18 -0.43 -2.63
C PHE A 105 -13.42 -0.27 -1.74
N MET A 106 -13.88 0.95 -1.48
CA MET A 106 -15.05 1.17 -0.61
C MET A 106 -16.37 0.72 -1.24
N VAL A 107 -16.46 0.66 -2.57
CA VAL A 107 -17.66 0.17 -3.27
C VAL A 107 -17.76 -1.35 -3.26
N GLY A 108 -16.63 -2.06 -3.44
CA GLY A 108 -16.69 -3.51 -3.67
C GLY A 108 -15.58 -4.33 -3.02
N GLY A 109 -14.65 -3.71 -2.32
CA GLY A 109 -13.45 -4.37 -1.77
C GLY A 109 -12.51 -4.90 -2.85
N ASN A 110 -12.55 -4.32 -4.06
CA ASN A 110 -11.74 -4.76 -5.19
C ASN A 110 -10.56 -3.81 -5.44
N LEU A 111 -9.56 -4.30 -6.16
CA LEU A 111 -8.46 -3.49 -6.68
C LEU A 111 -8.98 -2.48 -7.71
N SER A 112 -8.41 -1.28 -7.70
CA SER A 112 -8.71 -0.29 -8.74
C SER A 112 -8.10 -0.73 -10.08
N PRO A 113 -8.88 -0.79 -11.17
CA PRO A 113 -8.40 -1.27 -12.48
C PRO A 113 -7.50 -0.27 -13.20
N GLU A 114 -7.52 1.00 -12.81
CA GLU A 114 -6.69 2.07 -13.40
C GLU A 114 -5.28 2.14 -12.79
N THR A 115 -5.04 1.33 -11.75
CA THR A 115 -3.76 1.23 -11.05
C THR A 115 -3.15 -0.14 -11.31
N GLU A 116 -1.84 -0.17 -11.53
CA GLU A 116 -1.13 -1.44 -11.59
C GLU A 116 -0.93 -1.98 -10.18
N TRP A 117 -1.23 -3.26 -9.97
CA TRP A 117 -1.05 -3.93 -8.68
C TRP A 117 -0.07 -5.08 -8.81
N VAL A 118 0.98 -5.01 -8.00
CA VAL A 118 2.14 -5.91 -8.09
C VAL A 118 2.44 -6.49 -6.72
N SER A 119 3.09 -7.65 -6.68
CA SER A 119 3.46 -8.27 -5.41
C SER A 119 4.41 -7.38 -4.60
N PHE A 120 4.16 -7.26 -3.30
CA PHE A 120 4.97 -6.47 -2.38
C PHE A 120 6.42 -6.95 -2.30
N GLY A 121 6.66 -8.27 -2.32
CA GLY A 121 7.99 -8.84 -2.06
C GLY A 121 9.15 -8.20 -2.86
N PRO A 122 9.09 -8.14 -4.20
CA PRO A 122 10.11 -7.48 -5.02
C PRO A 122 10.28 -5.98 -4.78
N LEU A 123 9.24 -5.32 -4.24
CA LEU A 123 9.13 -3.87 -4.05
C LEU A 123 9.14 -3.45 -2.59
N CYS A 124 9.48 -4.39 -1.69
CA CYS A 124 9.42 -4.12 -0.27
C CYS A 124 10.40 -2.98 0.05
N PRO A 125 10.00 -2.05 0.94
CA PRO A 125 10.88 -0.97 1.34
C PRO A 125 12.18 -1.54 1.91
N ARG A 126 13.31 -1.04 1.40
CA ARG A 126 14.64 -1.52 1.79
C ARG A 126 15.26 -0.57 2.81
N ARG A 127 16.04 -1.10 3.76
CA ARG A 127 16.75 -0.25 4.73
C ARG A 127 18.04 0.33 4.14
N ASP A 128 18.57 -0.34 3.13
CA ASP A 128 19.71 0.07 2.31
C ASP A 128 19.22 0.63 0.98
N TYR A 129 19.93 1.66 0.49
CA TYR A 129 19.70 2.15 -0.87
C TYR A 129 20.00 1.02 -1.86
N PRO A 130 19.13 0.73 -2.84
CA PRO A 130 19.44 -0.27 -3.84
C PRO A 130 20.63 0.19 -4.67
N SER A 131 21.81 -0.37 -4.40
CA SER A 131 22.93 -0.30 -5.32
C SER A 131 22.55 -1.03 -6.60
N GLU A 132 22.62 -0.31 -7.73
CA GLU A 132 22.39 -0.85 -9.08
C GLU A 132 23.16 -2.15 -9.35
#